data_AF-A0A251VR28-F1
#
_entry.id   AF-A0A251VR28-F1
#
_cell.length_a   1.000
_cell.length_b   1.000
_cell.length_c   1.000
_cell.angle_alpha   90.00
_cell.angle_beta   90.00
_cell.angle_gamma   90.00
#
_symmetry.space_group_name_H-M   'P 1'
#
loop_
_entity.id
_entity.type
_entity.pdbx_description
1 polymer ?
#
loop_
_entity_poly.entity_id
_entity_poly.type
_entity_poly.pdbx_seq_one_letter_code
_entity_poly.pdbx_strand_id
1 'polypeptide(L)'
;MMCFENRVDSQRYRQRVSEFKTSSTMFTGNTDLAIEQHAFAIYTNAVFAQVQKEIIKGKFLCYITNQSETSDSSLLIDVTHLDKRNNITNVYQVTYNNVDQSASCSCRNFTRIGYLCRHVFCVYRLKNVERIPPQYINDRWRRDALPCY
;
A
#
# COMPACT_ATOMS: atom_id res chain seq x y z
N MET A 1 -2.75 -31.55 7.60
CA MET A 1 -2.34 -30.25 7.03
C MET A 1 -3.59 -29.51 6.52
N MET A 2 -4.48 -29.04 7.41
CA MET A 2 -5.83 -28.54 7.04
C MET A 2 -6.23 -27.21 7.70
N CYS A 3 -5.39 -26.63 8.58
CA CYS A 3 -5.77 -25.43 9.34
C CYS A 3 -5.55 -24.11 8.58
N PHE A 4 -4.72 -24.12 7.54
CA PHE A 4 -4.40 -22.92 6.77
C PHE A 4 -5.47 -22.58 5.73
N GLU A 5 -6.04 -23.58 5.06
CA GLU A 5 -7.07 -23.38 4.02
C GLU A 5 -8.35 -22.79 4.62
N ASN A 6 -8.81 -23.32 5.76
CA ASN A 6 -10.01 -22.81 6.45
C ASN A 6 -9.91 -21.33 6.88
N ARG A 7 -8.71 -20.84 7.25
CA ARG A 7 -8.51 -19.43 7.63
C ARG A 7 -8.54 -18.50 6.41
N VAL A 8 -7.94 -18.92 5.30
CA VAL A 8 -7.94 -18.15 4.05
C VAL A 8 -9.37 -18.05 3.49
N ASP A 9 -10.13 -19.13 3.53
CA ASP A 9 -11.51 -19.14 3.02
C ASP A 9 -12.49 -18.37 3.90
N SER A 10 -12.31 -18.42 5.23
CA SER A 10 -13.01 -17.55 6.18
C SER A 10 -12.76 -16.06 5.89
N GLN A 11 -11.51 -15.69 5.60
CA GLN A 11 -11.15 -14.32 5.25
C GLN A 11 -11.78 -13.89 3.91
N ARG A 12 -11.75 -14.75 2.89
CA ARG A 12 -12.41 -14.53 1.60
C ARG A 12 -13.92 -14.39 1.73
N TYR A 13 -14.56 -15.20 2.58
CA TYR A 13 -15.99 -15.09 2.85
C TYR A 13 -16.35 -13.74 3.51
N ARG A 14 -15.57 -13.31 4.51
CA ARG A 14 -15.77 -12.00 5.15
C ARG A 14 -15.56 -10.84 4.19
N GLN A 15 -14.57 -10.93 3.31
CA GLN A 15 -14.36 -9.95 2.25
C GLN A 15 -15.55 -9.90 1.28
N ARG A 16 -16.09 -11.05 0.85
CA ARG A 16 -17.29 -11.13 0.02
C ARG A 16 -18.49 -10.42 0.64
N VAL A 17 -18.81 -10.75 1.89
CA VAL A 17 -19.96 -10.14 2.59
C VAL A 17 -19.76 -8.63 2.75
N SER A 18 -18.53 -8.19 3.02
CA SER A 18 -18.21 -6.77 3.14
C SER A 18 -18.32 -6.04 1.81
N GLU A 19 -17.84 -6.64 0.70
CA GLU A 19 -17.89 -6.02 -0.62
C GLU A 19 -19.33 -5.96 -1.12
N PHE A 20 -20.15 -7.00 -0.96
CA PHE A 20 -21.56 -6.97 -1.34
C PHE A 20 -22.30 -5.80 -0.68
N LYS A 21 -22.09 -5.60 0.63
CA LYS A 21 -22.66 -4.48 1.40
C LYS A 21 -22.16 -3.10 0.96
N THR A 22 -20.98 -3.03 0.32
CA THR A 22 -20.31 -1.78 -0.04
C THR A 22 -20.18 -1.60 -1.55
N SER A 23 -20.82 -2.46 -2.36
CA SER A 23 -20.72 -2.46 -3.83
C SER A 23 -21.13 -1.12 -4.46
N SER A 24 -21.98 -0.35 -3.78
CA SER A 24 -22.42 1.00 -4.18
C SER A 24 -21.56 2.15 -3.61
N THR A 25 -20.43 1.88 -2.97
CA THR A 25 -19.61 2.92 -2.32
C THR A 25 -18.92 3.76 -3.38
N MET A 26 -19.22 5.06 -3.42
CA MET A 26 -18.52 6.03 -4.26
C MET A 26 -17.10 6.28 -3.74
N PHE A 27 -16.17 6.63 -4.63
CA PHE A 27 -14.82 7.03 -4.23
C PHE A 27 -14.86 8.26 -3.32
N THR A 28 -14.30 8.14 -2.12
CA THR A 28 -14.05 9.24 -1.20
C THR A 28 -12.56 9.45 -1.06
N GLY A 29 -11.98 10.24 -1.99
CA GLY A 29 -10.57 10.61 -1.95
C GLY A 29 -10.29 11.53 -0.76
N ASN A 30 -9.38 11.11 0.12
CA ASN A 30 -8.93 11.91 1.25
C ASN A 30 -7.63 12.68 0.94
N THR A 31 -7.04 12.42 -0.23
CA THR A 31 -5.87 13.13 -0.75
C THR A 31 -6.05 13.44 -2.24
N ASP A 32 -5.31 14.42 -2.73
CA ASP A 32 -5.27 14.76 -4.17
C ASP A 32 -4.32 13.85 -4.98
N LEU A 33 -3.94 12.68 -4.45
CA LEU A 33 -2.96 11.81 -5.08
C LEU A 33 -3.63 10.83 -6.05
N ALA A 34 -3.22 10.85 -7.32
CA ALA A 34 -3.74 9.94 -8.35
C ALA A 34 -3.60 8.44 -7.98
N ILE A 35 -2.57 8.09 -7.20
CA ILE A 35 -2.36 6.72 -6.71
C ILE A 35 -3.49 6.22 -5.80
N GLU A 36 -4.18 7.12 -5.10
CA GLU A 36 -5.34 6.80 -4.28
C GLU A 36 -6.53 6.40 -5.15
N GLN A 37 -6.78 7.12 -6.25
CA GLN A 37 -7.82 6.79 -7.23
C GLN A 37 -7.54 5.42 -7.87
N HIS A 38 -6.27 5.18 -8.25
CA HIS A 38 -5.86 3.89 -8.78
C HIS A 38 -6.06 2.75 -7.76
N ALA A 39 -5.73 2.98 -6.48
CA ALA A 39 -5.95 2.01 -5.42
C ALA A 39 -7.44 1.66 -5.25
N PHE A 40 -8.34 2.64 -5.34
CA PHE A 40 -9.79 2.42 -5.25
C PHE A 40 -10.35 1.60 -6.42
N ALA A 41 -9.79 1.81 -7.62
CA ALA A 41 -10.21 1.07 -8.81
C ALA A 41 -9.85 -0.43 -8.74
N ILE A 42 -8.73 -0.76 -8.10
CA ILE A 42 -8.18 -2.13 -8.07
C ILE A 42 -8.63 -2.92 -6.86
N TYR A 43 -8.58 -2.32 -5.67
CA TYR A 43 -8.80 -3.05 -4.43
C TYR A 43 -10.28 -3.15 -4.07
N THR A 44 -10.65 -4.26 -3.41
CA THR A 44 -11.91 -4.33 -2.65
C THR A 44 -12.01 -3.16 -1.66
N ASN A 45 -13.21 -2.69 -1.35
CA ASN A 45 -13.42 -1.53 -0.47
C ASN A 45 -12.76 -1.69 0.90
N ALA A 46 -12.80 -2.91 1.45
CA ALA A 46 -12.17 -3.24 2.72
C ALA A 46 -10.63 -3.08 2.68
N VAL A 47 -10.00 -3.48 1.58
CA VAL A 47 -8.54 -3.34 1.40
C VAL A 47 -8.19 -1.90 1.07
N PHE A 48 -8.97 -1.26 0.18
CA PHE A 48 -8.81 0.14 -0.14
C PHE A 48 -8.80 1.01 1.12
N ALA A 49 -9.73 0.78 2.07
CA ALA A 49 -9.76 1.53 3.33
C ALA A 49 -8.47 1.37 4.17
N GLN A 50 -7.77 0.23 4.07
CA GLN A 50 -6.48 0.04 4.74
C GLN A 50 -5.33 0.70 3.96
N VAL A 51 -5.33 0.58 2.64
CA VAL A 51 -4.34 1.20 1.76
C VAL A 51 -4.43 2.72 1.84
N GLN A 52 -5.64 3.29 1.81
CA GLN A 52 -5.91 4.71 1.98
C GLN A 52 -5.34 5.24 3.30
N LYS A 53 -5.48 4.49 4.41
CA LYS A 53 -4.85 4.85 5.69
C LYS A 53 -3.33 4.88 5.59
N GLU A 54 -2.71 3.95 4.88
CA GLU A 54 -1.25 3.97 4.67
C GLU A 54 -0.82 5.12 3.76
N ILE A 55 -1.58 5.47 2.72
CA ILE A 55 -1.34 6.66 1.88
C ILE A 55 -1.39 7.94 2.71
N ILE A 56 -2.47 8.14 3.48
CA ILE A 56 -2.65 9.31 4.35
C ILE A 56 -1.49 9.41 5.36
N LYS A 57 -1.15 8.32 6.05
CA LYS A 57 -0.04 8.31 7.01
C LYS A 57 1.31 8.54 6.32
N GLY A 58 1.49 8.06 5.09
CA GLY A 58 2.70 8.33 4.30
C GLY A 58 2.84 9.80 3.91
N LYS A 59 1.71 10.50 3.73
CA LYS A 59 1.68 11.95 3.45
C LYS A 59 1.95 12.79 4.70
N PHE A 60 1.35 12.44 5.84
CA PHE A 60 1.35 13.31 7.04
C PHE A 60 2.32 12.90 8.14
N LEU A 61 2.69 11.61 8.24
CA LEU A 61 3.51 11.06 9.32
C LEU A 61 4.84 10.48 8.83
N CYS A 62 5.19 10.71 7.56
CA CYS A 62 6.45 10.25 6.99
C CYS A 62 7.07 11.33 6.12
N TYR A 63 8.39 11.47 6.21
CA TYR A 63 9.16 12.35 5.32
C TYR A 63 10.53 11.77 5.05
N ILE A 64 11.15 12.18 3.95
CA ILE A 64 12.45 11.69 3.51
C ILE A 64 13.54 12.53 4.16
N THR A 65 14.49 11.89 4.81
CA THR A 65 15.64 12.54 5.47
C THR A 65 16.94 12.40 4.70
N ASN A 66 17.07 11.33 3.90
CA ASN A 66 18.27 11.08 3.12
C ASN A 66 17.95 10.26 1.87
N GLN A 67 18.77 10.43 0.84
CA GLN A 67 18.70 9.66 -0.40
C GLN A 67 20.12 9.44 -0.91
N SER A 68 20.48 8.18 -1.15
CA SER A 68 21.76 7.79 -1.73
C SER A 68 21.56 6.84 -2.91
N GLU A 69 22.49 6.91 -3.86
CA GLU A 69 22.55 5.96 -4.98
C GLU A 69 23.26 4.69 -4.55
N THR A 70 22.76 3.53 -5.00
CA THR A 70 23.32 2.21 -4.62
C THR A 70 23.87 1.43 -5.80
N SER A 71 23.23 1.53 -6.95
CA SER A 71 23.59 0.87 -8.21
C SER A 71 22.87 1.58 -9.37
N ASP A 72 23.23 1.28 -10.61
CA ASP A 72 22.60 1.88 -11.80
C ASP A 72 21.08 1.77 -11.73
N SER A 73 20.42 2.89 -11.41
CA SER A 73 18.98 3.11 -11.27
C SER A 73 18.32 2.84 -9.91
N SER A 74 19.03 2.34 -8.90
CA SER A 74 18.45 2.08 -7.56
C SER A 74 18.91 3.09 -6.51
N LEU A 75 17.94 3.60 -5.76
CA LEU A 75 18.11 4.56 -4.67
C LEU A 75 17.82 3.90 -3.34
N LEU A 76 18.64 4.18 -2.32
CA LEU A 76 18.30 3.92 -0.93
C LEU A 76 17.82 5.22 -0.30
N ILE A 77 16.62 5.19 0.27
CA ILE A 77 15.93 6.37 0.79
C ILE A 77 15.60 6.13 2.24
N ASP A 78 16.05 7.04 3.11
CA ASP A 78 15.70 7.03 4.53
C ASP A 78 14.39 7.79 4.73
N VAL A 79 13.39 7.09 5.24
CA VAL A 79 12.06 7.63 5.54
C VAL A 79 11.89 7.69 7.05
N THR A 80 11.84 8.91 7.58
CA THR A 80 11.56 9.16 8.99
C THR A 80 10.07 9.04 9.26
N HIS A 81 9.70 8.30 10.30
CA HIS A 81 8.33 8.03 10.73
C HIS A 81 8.02 8.80 12.02
N LEU A 82 6.95 9.58 11.99
CA LEU A 82 6.45 10.37 13.09
C LEU A 82 5.27 9.68 13.82
N ASP A 83 5.16 9.91 15.12
CA ASP A 83 3.92 9.62 15.85
C ASP A 83 2.86 10.72 15.62
N LYS A 84 1.69 10.57 16.26
CA LYS A 84 0.60 11.56 16.19
C LYS A 84 0.93 12.91 16.86
N ARG A 85 2.02 12.98 17.63
CA ARG A 85 2.52 14.19 18.31
C ARG A 85 3.71 14.80 17.54
N ASN A 86 3.98 14.33 16.32
CA ASN A 86 5.12 14.73 15.49
C ASN A 86 6.50 14.43 16.08
N ASN A 87 6.60 13.47 17.01
CA ASN A 87 7.89 12.97 17.47
C ASN A 87 8.43 11.90 16.53
N ILE A 88 9.73 11.92 16.29
CA ILE A 88 10.41 10.87 15.52
C ILE A 88 10.33 9.55 16.28
N THR A 89 9.73 8.54 15.65
CA THR A 89 9.59 7.20 16.23
C THR A 89 10.65 6.25 15.71
N ASN A 90 10.95 6.31 14.41
CA ASN A 90 11.93 5.44 13.77
C ASN A 90 12.30 5.98 12.37
N VAL A 91 13.37 5.44 11.79
CA VAL A 91 13.76 5.65 10.40
C VAL A 91 13.73 4.31 9.68
N TYR A 92 13.09 4.27 8.51
CA TYR A 92 12.99 3.07 7.67
C TYR A 92 13.70 3.30 6.34
N GLN A 93 14.41 2.28 5.90
CA GLN A 93 15.08 2.28 4.61
C GLN A 93 14.12 1.78 3.53
N VAL A 94 14.02 2.53 2.45
CA VAL A 94 13.29 2.16 1.23
C VAL A 94 14.27 2.11 0.08
N THR A 95 14.45 0.92 -0.50
CA THR A 95 15.13 0.77 -1.78
C THR A 95 14.10 1.02 -2.88
N TYR A 96 14.37 1.96 -3.78
CA TYR A 96 13.51 2.33 -4.90
C TYR A 96 14.27 2.28 -6.22
N ASN A 97 13.73 1.59 -7.22
CA ASN A 97 14.29 1.54 -8.56
C ASN A 97 13.53 2.50 -9.48
N ASN A 98 14.26 3.39 -10.17
CA ASN A 98 13.65 4.42 -11.02
C ASN A 98 13.14 3.87 -12.37
N VAL A 99 13.59 2.69 -12.81
CA VAL A 99 13.23 2.09 -14.10
C VAL A 99 11.90 1.35 -14.01
N ASP A 100 11.77 0.45 -13.03
CA ASP A 100 10.59 -0.42 -12.89
C ASP A 100 9.64 0.02 -11.76
N GLN A 101 9.98 1.12 -11.08
CA GLN A 101 9.25 1.68 -9.93
C GLN A 101 9.12 0.68 -8.76
N SER A 102 9.95 -0.36 -8.72
CA SER A 102 9.99 -1.30 -7.60
C SER A 102 10.45 -0.59 -6.34
N ALA A 103 9.79 -0.90 -5.23
CA ALA A 103 10.10 -0.41 -3.91
C ALA A 103 10.12 -1.56 -2.89
N SER A 104 11.15 -1.60 -2.06
CA SER A 104 11.25 -2.50 -0.91
C SER A 104 11.53 -1.69 0.34
N CYS A 105 10.77 -1.93 1.41
CA CYS A 105 10.92 -1.22 2.67
C CYS A 105 11.36 -2.16 3.78
N SER A 106 12.28 -1.70 4.63
CA SER A 106 12.77 -2.47 5.78
C SER A 106 11.68 -2.84 6.81
N CYS A 107 10.50 -2.20 6.77
CA CYS A 107 9.36 -2.58 7.62
C CYS A 107 8.69 -3.92 7.20
N ARG A 108 9.00 -4.43 6.00
CA ARG A 108 8.49 -5.71 5.44
C ARG A 108 6.96 -5.83 5.41
N ASN A 109 6.24 -4.71 5.36
CA ASN A 109 4.77 -4.71 5.39
C ASN A 109 4.16 -5.48 4.22
N PHE A 110 4.73 -5.35 3.03
CA PHE A 110 4.24 -6.05 1.85
C PHE A 110 4.30 -7.57 2.03
N THR A 111 5.42 -8.10 2.52
CA THR A 111 5.56 -9.55 2.82
C THR A 111 4.59 -10.01 3.92
N ARG A 112 4.29 -9.15 4.90
CA ARG A 112 3.43 -9.50 6.06
C ARG A 112 1.94 -9.41 5.77
N ILE A 113 1.50 -8.39 5.03
CA ILE A 113 0.08 -8.04 4.85
C ILE A 113 -0.35 -8.14 3.38
N GLY A 114 0.57 -7.96 2.43
CA GLY A 114 0.30 -8.07 0.99
C GLY A 114 -0.10 -6.76 0.30
N TYR A 115 0.08 -5.61 0.94
CA TYR A 115 -0.02 -4.28 0.32
C TYR A 115 1.10 -3.34 0.82
N LEU A 116 1.35 -2.27 0.07
CA LEU A 116 2.44 -1.31 0.34
C LEU A 116 2.23 -0.55 1.67
N CYS A 117 3.32 -0.25 2.37
CA CYS A 117 3.28 0.57 3.59
C CYS A 117 3.34 2.06 3.31
N ARG A 118 3.01 2.86 4.32
CA ARG A 118 3.18 4.32 4.34
C ARG A 118 4.56 4.82 3.92
N HIS A 119 5.64 4.11 4.21
CA HIS A 119 7.00 4.55 3.84
C HIS A 119 7.20 4.48 2.32
N VAL A 120 6.71 3.42 1.68
CA VAL A 120 6.73 3.30 0.21
C VAL A 120 5.82 4.36 -0.39
N PHE A 121 4.62 4.59 0.16
CA PHE A 121 3.75 5.66 -0.33
C PHE A 121 4.36 7.06 -0.16
N CYS A 122 5.16 7.29 0.88
CA CYS A 122 5.94 8.53 1.05
C CYS A 122 6.93 8.71 -0.11
N VAL A 123 7.66 7.65 -0.48
CA VAL A 123 8.59 7.66 -1.62
C VAL A 123 7.87 7.83 -2.95
N TYR A 124 6.80 7.08 -3.18
CA TYR A 124 5.99 7.16 -4.41
C TYR A 124 5.39 8.55 -4.60
N ARG A 125 4.96 9.21 -3.52
CA ARG A 125 4.52 10.61 -3.57
C ARG A 125 5.64 11.54 -4.04
N LEU A 126 6.87 11.38 -3.51
CA LEU A 126 8.01 12.21 -3.93
C LEU A 126 8.39 11.94 -5.40
N LYS A 127 8.33 10.68 -5.81
CA LYS A 127 8.69 10.22 -7.17
C LYS A 127 7.55 10.39 -8.19
N ASN A 128 6.44 11.03 -7.80
CA ASN A 128 5.26 11.23 -8.63
C ASN A 128 4.73 9.94 -9.28
N VAL A 129 4.76 8.83 -8.54
CA VAL A 129 4.19 7.57 -8.98
C VAL A 129 2.68 7.64 -8.80
N GLU A 130 1.96 7.74 -9.92
CA GLU A 130 0.50 7.90 -9.95
C GLU A 130 -0.27 6.58 -9.90
N ARG A 131 0.41 5.45 -10.14
CA ARG A 131 -0.21 4.12 -10.20
C ARG A 131 0.61 3.14 -9.39
N ILE A 132 -0.07 2.33 -8.58
CA ILE A 132 0.54 1.19 -7.89
C ILE A 132 1.11 0.24 -8.95
N PRO A 133 2.42 -0.05 -8.93
CA PRO A 133 3.02 -0.94 -9.91
C PRO A 133 2.41 -2.35 -9.84
N PRO A 134 2.19 -3.02 -10.98
CA PRO A 134 1.45 -4.30 -11.04
C PRO A 134 2.00 -5.39 -10.11
N GLN A 135 3.31 -5.42 -9.89
CA GLN A 135 3.97 -6.38 -9.01
C GLN A 135 3.54 -6.29 -7.53
N TYR A 136 2.92 -5.18 -7.12
CA TYR A 136 2.38 -4.99 -5.77
C TYR A 136 0.88 -5.24 -5.67
N ILE A 137 0.22 -5.61 -6.77
CA ILE A 137 -1.20 -5.95 -6.80
C ILE A 137 -1.32 -7.46 -6.60
N ASN A 138 -1.66 -7.88 -5.38
CA ASN A 138 -1.91 -9.30 -5.11
C ASN A 138 -3.34 -9.67 -5.52
N ASP A 139 -3.50 -10.77 -6.26
CA ASP A 139 -4.81 -11.26 -6.72
C ASP A 139 -5.82 -11.46 -5.58
N ARG A 140 -5.36 -11.80 -4.37
CA ARG A 140 -6.23 -11.91 -3.18
C ARG A 140 -7.03 -10.64 -2.87
N TRP A 141 -6.47 -9.49 -3.22
CA TRP A 141 -6.99 -8.19 -2.80
C TRP A 141 -7.78 -7.47 -3.89
N ARG A 142 -7.73 -7.99 -5.12
CA ARG A 142 -8.38 -7.36 -6.27
C ARG A 142 -9.90 -7.55 -6.20
N ARG A 143 -10.63 -6.54 -6.65
CA ARG A 143 -12.11 -6.58 -6.70
C ARG A 143 -12.61 -7.66 -7.67
N ASP A 144 -11.90 -7.90 -8.77
CA ASP A 144 -12.23 -8.89 -9.80
C ASP A 144 -11.88 -10.34 -9.44
N ALA A 145 -11.14 -10.56 -8.35
CA ALA A 145 -10.90 -11.91 -7.82
C ALA A 145 -12.09 -12.47 -7.00
N LEU A 146 -13.15 -11.67 -6.82
CA LEU A 146 -14.42 -12.13 -6.27
C LEU A 146 -15.25 -12.71 -7.42
N PRO A 147 -15.60 -14.01 -7.42
CA PRO A 147 -16.38 -14.59 -8.51
C PRO A 147 -17.73 -13.88 -8.64
N CYS A 148 -18.02 -13.38 -9.85
CA CYS A 148 -19.35 -12.94 -10.24
C CYS A 148 -20.31 -14.14 -10.18
N TYR A 149 -21.45 -13.96 -9.52
CA TYR A 149 -22.63 -14.79 -9.75
C TYR A 149 -23.69 -13.91 -10.40
#